data_AF-A0A9D0IKL4-F1
#
_entry.id   AF-A0A9D0IKL4-F1
#
_cell.length_a   1.000
_cell.length_b   1.000
_cell.length_c   1.000
_cell.angle_alpha   90.00
_cell.angle_beta   90.00
_cell.angle_gamma   90.00
#
_symmetry.space_group_name_H-M   'P 1'
#
loop_
_entity.id
_entity.type
_entity.pdbx_description
1 polymer ?
#
loop_
_entity_poly.entity_id
_entity_poly.type
_entity_poly.pdbx_seq_one_letter_code
_entity_poly.pdbx_strand_id
1 'polypeptide(L)'
;MNRLAATLYTAALCSLLLACGNPNQRLDEQVFYDGPEFKLKVVRYYRNIPFNPLGEQAIVMCRSENTREFQSDEQQDAGWRSLGAVNATGSKDAAQAALRIRDNYRVLDDHTLFAIISAFNISFDACGHFIHWDPTRLPPDMIDAVEKPGSCAPRGPVDCRYYDFEGKRAPRYEQIRVTGKGQVSFTASSTSFRDIDFLRVQTRNHGAVWQVDSTGSEPGEREWKPGSLHSLSIPEAGDRPGNTRLMDWFESVLPPGSMVIWPDRSVACEDRRCAGIRFNDREGNSGTLYITMPPETENGTNRASFHSGRFIANGRSQTIESFTDLRKKLAVNRP
;
A
#
# COMPACT_ATOMS: atom_id res chain seq x y z
N MET A 1 36.62 -21.50 -42.68
CA MET A 1 35.29 -21.58 -42.02
C MET A 1 34.23 -21.05 -42.99
N ASN A 2 33.31 -21.92 -43.42
CA ASN A 2 32.33 -21.64 -44.46
C ASN A 2 31.34 -20.55 -44.03
N ARG A 3 31.23 -19.46 -44.82
CA ARG A 3 30.24 -18.37 -44.61
C ARG A 3 28.80 -18.90 -44.47
N LEU A 4 28.49 -20.00 -45.16
CA LEU A 4 27.20 -20.70 -45.04
C LEU A 4 26.92 -21.26 -43.63
N ALA A 5 27.94 -21.82 -42.97
CA ALA A 5 27.80 -22.34 -41.61
C ALA A 5 27.59 -21.20 -40.60
N ALA A 6 28.34 -20.11 -40.73
CA ALA A 6 28.18 -18.94 -39.86
C ALA A 6 26.77 -18.31 -39.97
N THR A 7 26.21 -18.27 -41.19
CA THR A 7 24.86 -17.73 -41.46
C THR A 7 23.77 -18.64 -40.90
N LEU A 8 23.93 -19.96 -41.01
CA LEU A 8 23.03 -20.95 -40.41
C LEU A 8 23.05 -20.90 -38.87
N TYR A 9 24.24 -20.75 -38.28
CA TYR A 9 24.36 -20.60 -36.82
C TYR A 9 23.75 -19.28 -36.32
N THR A 10 23.94 -18.16 -37.02
CA THR A 10 23.30 -16.88 -36.62
C THR A 10 21.80 -16.90 -36.82
N ALA A 11 21.29 -17.49 -37.90
CA ALA A 11 19.86 -17.66 -38.11
C ALA A 11 19.23 -18.57 -37.05
N ALA A 12 19.87 -19.69 -36.71
CA ALA A 12 19.42 -20.58 -35.64
C ALA A 12 19.46 -19.89 -34.26
N LEU A 13 20.52 -19.12 -33.97
CA LEU A 13 20.64 -18.35 -32.73
C LEU A 13 19.59 -17.22 -32.64
N CYS A 14 19.32 -16.50 -33.73
CA CYS A 14 18.26 -15.49 -33.78
C CYS A 14 16.86 -16.11 -33.63
N SER A 15 16.65 -17.31 -34.20
CA SER A 15 15.40 -18.08 -34.03
C SER A 15 15.23 -18.55 -32.57
N LEU A 16 16.31 -18.96 -31.92
CA LEU A 16 16.33 -19.35 -30.50
C LEU A 16 16.12 -18.14 -29.57
N LEU A 17 16.63 -16.96 -29.92
CA LEU A 17 16.40 -15.72 -29.18
C LEU A 17 14.97 -15.17 -29.38
N LEU A 18 14.34 -15.41 -30.54
CA LEU A 18 12.91 -15.14 -30.78
C LEU A 18 11.98 -16.17 -30.11
N ALA A 19 12.48 -17.39 -29.83
CA ALA A 19 11.76 -18.42 -29.07
C ALA A 19 11.73 -18.17 -27.55
N CYS A 20 12.39 -17.12 -27.07
CA CYS A 20 12.05 -16.47 -25.79
C CYS A 20 10.73 -15.70 -25.96
N GLY A 21 9.65 -16.43 -26.26
CA GLY A 21 8.31 -15.86 -26.38
C GLY A 21 7.86 -15.19 -25.07
N ASN A 22 6.90 -14.27 -25.18
CA ASN A 22 6.27 -13.62 -24.04
C ASN A 22 5.86 -14.69 -23.00
N PRO A 23 6.38 -14.65 -21.75
CA PRO A 23 6.10 -15.69 -20.77
C PRO A 23 4.64 -15.71 -20.32
N ASN A 24 3.84 -14.72 -20.72
CA ASN A 24 2.39 -14.69 -20.51
C ASN A 24 1.65 -14.89 -21.83
N GLN A 25 1.00 -16.03 -21.99
CA GLN A 25 0.06 -16.26 -23.08
C GLN A 25 -1.33 -15.81 -22.64
N ARG A 26 -1.89 -14.77 -23.27
CA ARG A 26 -3.29 -14.37 -23.06
C ARG A 26 -4.23 -15.49 -23.49
N LEU A 27 -5.22 -15.83 -22.66
CA LEU A 27 -6.18 -16.91 -22.92
C LEU A 27 -7.51 -16.34 -23.42
N ASP A 28 -8.21 -15.60 -22.56
CA ASP A 28 -9.52 -15.02 -22.80
C ASP A 28 -9.76 -13.81 -21.88
N GLU A 29 -10.84 -13.06 -22.12
CA GLU A 29 -11.22 -11.91 -21.29
C GLU A 29 -12.74 -11.79 -21.11
N GLN A 30 -13.16 -11.13 -20.04
CA GLN A 30 -14.56 -10.84 -19.77
C GLN A 30 -14.71 -9.47 -19.11
N VAL A 31 -15.57 -8.62 -19.67
CA VAL A 31 -16.06 -7.41 -19.00
C VAL A 31 -17.11 -7.83 -17.99
N PHE A 32 -16.88 -7.54 -16.71
CA PHE A 32 -17.80 -7.91 -15.62
C PHE A 32 -18.48 -6.71 -14.97
N TYR A 33 -18.06 -5.50 -15.34
CA TYR A 33 -18.73 -4.25 -15.02
C TYR A 33 -18.60 -3.30 -16.20
N ASP A 34 -19.72 -2.73 -16.65
CA ASP A 34 -19.80 -1.76 -17.73
C ASP A 34 -20.71 -0.62 -17.28
N GLY A 35 -20.10 0.40 -16.67
CA GLY A 35 -20.80 1.56 -16.13
C GLY A 35 -20.61 2.83 -16.99
N PRO A 36 -21.23 3.95 -16.59
CA PRO A 36 -21.19 5.20 -17.37
C PRO A 36 -19.77 5.76 -17.56
N GLU A 37 -18.98 5.83 -16.49
CA GLU A 37 -17.65 6.47 -16.51
C GLU A 37 -16.49 5.48 -16.58
N PHE A 38 -16.71 4.22 -16.18
CA PHE A 38 -15.67 3.21 -16.23
C PHE A 38 -16.17 1.79 -16.46
N LYS A 39 -15.24 0.95 -16.92
CA LYS A 39 -15.44 -0.48 -17.16
C LYS A 39 -14.41 -1.30 -16.39
N LEU A 40 -14.81 -2.47 -15.92
CA LEU A 40 -13.91 -3.47 -15.37
C LEU A 40 -13.94 -4.73 -16.20
N LYS A 41 -12.77 -5.26 -16.48
CA LYS A 41 -12.61 -6.57 -17.11
C LYS A 41 -11.59 -7.41 -16.37
N VAL A 42 -11.73 -8.71 -16.55
CA VAL A 42 -10.71 -9.69 -16.16
C VAL A 42 -10.12 -10.29 -17.43
N VAL A 43 -8.81 -10.43 -17.46
CA VAL A 43 -8.07 -11.07 -18.55
C VAL A 43 -7.29 -12.23 -17.97
N ARG A 44 -7.46 -13.43 -18.51
CA ARG A 44 -6.70 -14.60 -18.10
C ARG A 44 -5.43 -14.74 -18.93
N TYR A 45 -4.37 -15.15 -18.26
CA TYR A 45 -3.10 -15.47 -18.86
C TYR A 45 -2.62 -16.84 -18.36
N TYR A 46 -2.01 -17.60 -19.25
CA TYR A 46 -1.21 -18.74 -18.90
C TYR A 46 0.25 -18.31 -18.77
N ARG A 47 0.83 -18.54 -17.59
CA ARG A 47 2.23 -18.19 -17.31
C ARG A 47 3.14 -19.37 -17.59
N ASN A 48 3.92 -19.27 -18.66
CA ASN A 48 4.94 -20.25 -19.01
C ASN A 48 6.29 -19.80 -18.46
N ILE A 49 6.53 -20.07 -17.16
CA ILE A 49 7.83 -19.82 -16.53
C ILE A 49 8.61 -21.14 -16.51
N PRO A 50 9.80 -21.21 -17.15
CA PRO A 50 10.67 -22.36 -17.03
C PRO A 50 10.97 -22.65 -15.55
N PHE A 51 10.79 -23.91 -15.13
CA PHE A 51 11.07 -24.41 -13.77
C PHE A 51 10.13 -23.93 -12.65
N ASN A 52 9.07 -23.16 -12.94
CA ASN A 52 8.03 -22.84 -11.96
C ASN A 52 6.66 -22.64 -12.64
N PRO A 53 5.81 -23.67 -12.73
CA PRO A 53 4.48 -23.51 -13.33
C PRO A 53 3.61 -22.68 -12.39
N LEU A 54 3.61 -21.36 -12.55
CA LEU A 54 2.66 -20.48 -11.86
C LEU A 54 1.22 -20.67 -12.38
N GLY A 55 1.02 -21.44 -13.45
CA GLY A 55 -0.29 -21.85 -13.94
C GLY A 55 -1.08 -20.70 -14.57
N GLU A 56 -2.39 -20.74 -14.40
CA GLU A 56 -3.33 -19.73 -14.87
C GLU A 56 -3.45 -18.58 -13.86
N GLN A 57 -3.18 -17.36 -14.33
CA GLN A 57 -3.41 -16.13 -13.58
C GLN A 57 -4.50 -15.30 -14.27
N ALA A 58 -5.16 -14.43 -13.51
CA ALA A 58 -6.02 -13.40 -14.07
C ALA A 58 -5.54 -12.02 -13.65
N ILE A 59 -5.69 -11.04 -14.52
CA ILE A 59 -5.43 -9.64 -14.24
C ILE A 59 -6.75 -8.90 -14.34
N VAL A 60 -7.05 -8.10 -13.33
CA VAL A 60 -8.21 -7.21 -13.37
C VAL A 60 -7.75 -5.86 -13.90
N MET A 61 -8.49 -5.33 -14.87
CA MET A 61 -8.19 -4.04 -15.49
C MET A 61 -9.39 -3.11 -15.40
N CYS A 62 -9.10 -1.82 -15.27
CA CYS A 62 -10.10 -0.77 -15.32
C CYS A 62 -9.82 0.24 -16.43
N ARG A 63 -10.87 0.71 -17.09
CA ARG A 63 -10.78 1.77 -18.11
C ARG A 63 -11.76 2.90 -17.82
N SER A 64 -11.30 4.13 -17.97
CA SER A 64 -12.08 5.36 -17.98
C SER A 64 -11.43 6.42 -18.87
N GLU A 65 -11.98 7.64 -18.92
CA GLU A 65 -11.30 8.76 -19.59
C GLU A 65 -9.94 9.07 -18.93
N ASN A 66 -9.83 8.91 -17.61
CA ASN A 66 -8.59 9.19 -16.86
C ASN A 66 -7.47 8.17 -17.11
N THR A 67 -7.79 7.01 -17.69
CA THR A 67 -6.78 6.00 -18.07
C THR A 67 -6.43 6.04 -19.55
N ARG A 68 -6.99 6.98 -20.33
CA ARG A 68 -6.86 7.01 -21.80
C ARG A 68 -5.42 7.05 -22.31
N GLU A 69 -4.52 7.72 -21.61
CA GLU A 69 -3.11 7.87 -22.00
C GLU A 69 -2.21 6.73 -21.49
N PHE A 70 -2.76 5.75 -20.78
CA PHE A 70 -2.00 4.65 -20.21
C PHE A 70 -1.49 3.76 -21.34
N GLN A 71 -0.17 3.56 -21.35
CA GLN A 71 0.50 2.71 -22.34
C GLN A 71 0.20 1.23 -22.07
N SER A 72 0.21 0.43 -23.12
CA SER A 72 0.15 -1.02 -23.00
C SER A 72 1.46 -1.58 -22.46
N ASP A 73 1.39 -2.66 -21.69
CA ASP A 73 2.52 -3.50 -21.31
C ASP A 73 2.15 -4.99 -21.41
N GLU A 74 3.01 -5.88 -20.88
CA GLU A 74 2.84 -7.34 -20.96
C GLU A 74 1.50 -7.84 -20.37
N GLN A 75 0.95 -7.13 -19.39
CA GLN A 75 -0.26 -7.50 -18.63
C GLN A 75 -1.27 -6.35 -18.54
N GLN A 76 -1.14 -5.31 -19.38
CA GLN A 76 -2.02 -4.16 -19.40
C GLN A 76 -2.31 -3.75 -20.84
N ASP A 77 -3.59 -3.62 -21.17
CA ASP A 77 -4.01 -3.11 -22.47
C ASP A 77 -3.92 -1.57 -22.51
N ALA A 78 -3.63 -0.99 -23.68
CA ALA A 78 -3.60 0.46 -23.84
C ALA A 78 -4.94 1.10 -23.45
N GLY A 79 -4.91 2.18 -22.68
CA GLY A 79 -6.09 2.83 -22.14
C GLY A 79 -6.71 2.13 -20.93
N TRP A 80 -6.12 1.04 -20.45
CA TRP A 80 -6.55 0.32 -19.25
C TRP A 80 -5.48 0.43 -18.17
N ARG A 81 -5.92 0.46 -16.90
CA ARG A 81 -5.07 0.36 -15.72
C ARG A 81 -5.21 -1.03 -15.10
N SER A 82 -4.10 -1.73 -14.91
CA SER A 82 -4.08 -2.96 -14.11
C SER A 82 -4.35 -2.66 -12.64
N LEU A 83 -5.33 -3.36 -12.05
CA LEU A 83 -5.68 -3.28 -10.63
C LEU A 83 -4.98 -4.37 -9.81
N GLY A 84 -4.28 -5.29 -10.47
CA GLY A 84 -3.51 -6.35 -9.85
C GLY A 84 -3.85 -7.74 -10.38
N ALA A 85 -2.97 -8.69 -10.04
CA ALA A 85 -3.15 -10.10 -10.33
C ALA A 85 -4.06 -10.75 -9.28
N VAL A 86 -4.93 -11.63 -9.75
CA VAL A 86 -5.85 -12.45 -8.96
C VAL A 86 -5.69 -13.91 -9.37
N ASN A 87 -5.93 -14.81 -8.42
CA ASN A 87 -5.81 -16.23 -8.68
C ASN A 87 -6.93 -16.70 -9.63
N ALA A 88 -6.56 -17.19 -10.82
CA ALA A 88 -7.49 -17.79 -11.78
C ALA A 88 -7.51 -19.33 -11.73
N THR A 89 -6.65 -19.95 -10.92
CA THR A 89 -6.47 -21.41 -10.88
C THR A 89 -7.81 -22.15 -10.78
N GLY A 90 -8.03 -23.06 -11.71
CA GLY A 90 -9.26 -23.87 -11.78
C GLY A 90 -10.50 -23.12 -12.29
N SER A 91 -10.34 -21.93 -12.87
CA SER A 91 -11.39 -21.28 -13.67
C SER A 91 -11.29 -21.80 -15.10
N LYS A 92 -12.40 -22.16 -15.74
CA LYS A 92 -12.37 -22.65 -17.14
C LYS A 92 -12.23 -21.51 -18.15
N ASP A 93 -12.86 -20.39 -17.83
CA ASP A 93 -12.97 -19.20 -18.68
C ASP A 93 -12.87 -17.91 -17.85
N ALA A 94 -12.73 -16.78 -18.54
CA ALA A 94 -12.68 -15.46 -17.92
C ALA A 94 -13.99 -15.10 -17.19
N ALA A 95 -15.14 -15.64 -17.61
CA ALA A 95 -16.41 -15.41 -16.93
C ALA A 95 -16.46 -16.04 -15.53
N GLN A 96 -15.94 -17.27 -15.38
CA GLN A 96 -15.78 -17.92 -14.09
C GLN A 96 -14.77 -17.19 -13.20
N ALA A 97 -13.65 -16.72 -13.78
CA ALA A 97 -12.69 -15.91 -13.04
C ALA A 97 -13.35 -14.61 -12.54
N ALA A 98 -14.14 -13.94 -13.38
CA ALA A 98 -14.89 -12.73 -13.03
C ALA A 98 -15.85 -12.97 -11.85
N LEU A 99 -16.61 -14.07 -11.87
CA LEU A 99 -17.55 -14.40 -10.79
C LEU A 99 -16.84 -14.57 -9.44
N ARG A 100 -15.64 -15.16 -9.43
CA ARG A 100 -14.87 -15.38 -8.20
C ARG A 100 -14.31 -14.11 -7.58
N ILE A 101 -13.97 -13.13 -8.42
CA ILE A 101 -13.29 -11.90 -7.98
C ILE A 101 -14.24 -10.72 -7.85
N ARG A 102 -15.48 -10.84 -8.35
CA ARG A 102 -16.46 -9.75 -8.35
C ARG A 102 -16.66 -9.13 -6.97
N ASP A 103 -16.73 -9.93 -5.91
CA ASP A 103 -16.98 -9.42 -4.55
C ASP A 103 -15.82 -8.61 -3.97
N ASN A 104 -14.62 -8.75 -4.56
CA ASN A 104 -13.46 -7.94 -4.22
C ASN A 104 -13.54 -6.53 -4.83
N TYR A 105 -14.42 -6.29 -5.81
CA TYR A 105 -14.58 -5.00 -6.46
C TYR A 105 -15.99 -4.48 -6.23
N ARG A 106 -16.11 -3.30 -5.66
CA ARG A 106 -17.43 -2.68 -5.50
C ARG A 106 -17.44 -1.25 -6.00
N VAL A 107 -18.49 -0.97 -6.74
CA VAL A 107 -18.81 0.34 -7.28
C VAL A 107 -19.80 1.01 -6.35
N LEU A 108 -19.47 2.20 -5.87
CA LEU A 108 -20.34 2.98 -4.99
C LEU A 108 -21.21 3.97 -5.75
N ASP A 109 -20.63 4.57 -6.79
CA ASP A 109 -21.25 5.51 -7.71
C ASP A 109 -20.49 5.46 -9.04
N ASP A 110 -20.84 6.33 -9.99
CA ASP A 110 -20.25 6.33 -11.32
C ASP A 110 -18.74 6.60 -11.32
N HIS A 111 -18.14 7.14 -10.26
CA HIS A 111 -16.72 7.50 -10.22
C HIS A 111 -15.92 6.74 -9.14
N THR A 112 -16.61 6.11 -8.19
CA THR A 112 -15.98 5.53 -7.00
C THR A 112 -15.93 4.01 -7.07
N LEU A 113 -14.71 3.48 -7.11
CA LEU A 113 -14.41 2.05 -7.09
C LEU A 113 -13.53 1.72 -5.91
N PHE A 114 -13.92 0.72 -5.11
CA PHE A 114 -12.99 0.07 -4.19
C PHE A 114 -12.64 -1.35 -4.62
N ALA A 115 -11.38 -1.70 -4.42
CA ALA A 115 -10.79 -2.99 -4.71
C ALA A 115 -10.12 -3.55 -3.45
N ILE A 116 -10.64 -4.68 -2.98
CA ILE A 116 -10.20 -5.41 -1.80
C ILE A 116 -9.38 -6.61 -2.28
N ILE A 117 -8.07 -6.43 -2.36
CA ILE A 117 -7.10 -7.49 -2.65
C ILE A 117 -6.28 -7.77 -1.38
N SER A 118 -4.95 -7.79 -1.43
CA SER A 118 -4.11 -7.84 -0.22
C SER A 118 -4.09 -6.53 0.57
N ALA A 119 -4.49 -5.44 -0.07
CA ALA A 119 -4.64 -4.10 0.49
C ALA A 119 -6.04 -3.56 0.18
N PHE A 120 -6.49 -2.59 0.96
CA PHE A 120 -7.69 -1.83 0.64
C PHE A 120 -7.33 -0.73 -0.35
N ASN A 121 -7.90 -0.74 -1.55
CA ASN A 121 -7.67 0.27 -2.57
C ASN A 121 -8.99 0.97 -2.89
N ILE A 122 -8.94 2.27 -3.12
CA ILE A 122 -10.11 3.05 -3.58
C ILE A 122 -9.69 4.15 -4.54
N SER A 123 -10.48 4.31 -5.59
CA SER A 123 -10.41 5.41 -6.55
C SER A 123 -11.69 6.22 -6.46
N PHE A 124 -11.56 7.54 -6.62
CA PHE A 124 -12.66 8.52 -6.66
C PHE A 124 -12.84 9.15 -8.05
N ASP A 125 -12.03 8.72 -9.02
CA ASP A 125 -11.89 9.32 -10.33
C ASP A 125 -11.90 8.23 -11.41
N ALA A 126 -12.78 7.25 -11.26
CA ALA A 126 -13.02 6.21 -12.25
C ALA A 126 -11.73 5.46 -12.61
N CYS A 127 -10.97 5.02 -11.61
CA CYS A 127 -9.69 4.28 -11.75
C CYS A 127 -8.47 5.09 -12.22
N GLY A 128 -8.57 6.43 -12.34
CA GLY A 128 -7.43 7.28 -12.66
C GLY A 128 -6.34 7.20 -11.59
N HIS A 129 -6.71 7.34 -10.32
CA HIS A 129 -5.84 7.29 -9.17
C HIS A 129 -6.43 6.41 -8.07
N PHE A 130 -5.55 5.67 -7.38
CA PHE A 130 -5.92 4.88 -6.22
C PHE A 130 -5.17 5.36 -4.99
N ILE A 131 -5.92 5.66 -3.93
CA ILE A 131 -5.38 5.67 -2.57
C ILE A 131 -5.53 4.27 -1.99
N HIS A 132 -4.59 3.87 -1.15
CA HIS A 132 -4.63 2.53 -0.56
C HIS A 132 -4.17 2.53 0.89
N TRP A 133 -4.74 1.59 1.64
CA TRP A 133 -4.26 1.20 2.96
C TRP A 133 -3.65 -0.19 2.87
N ASP A 134 -2.37 -0.29 3.24
CA ASP A 134 -1.57 -1.50 3.15
C ASP A 134 -1.28 -2.05 4.56
N PRO A 135 -1.76 -3.25 4.90
CA PRO A 135 -1.57 -3.85 6.22
C PRO A 135 -0.10 -4.16 6.55
N THR A 136 0.78 -4.30 5.54
CA THR A 136 2.22 -4.53 5.75
C THR A 136 2.93 -3.31 6.32
N ARG A 137 2.28 -2.14 6.27
CA ARG A 137 2.77 -0.92 6.91
C ARG A 137 2.48 -0.89 8.39
N LEU A 138 1.65 -1.81 8.90
CA LEU A 138 1.49 -1.97 10.34
C LEU A 138 2.85 -2.25 10.98
N PRO A 139 3.05 -1.78 12.22
CA PRO A 139 4.25 -2.08 12.96
C PRO A 139 4.43 -3.59 13.17
N PRO A 140 5.68 -4.11 13.14
CA PRO A 140 5.95 -5.55 13.26
C PRO A 140 5.41 -6.21 14.53
N ASP A 141 5.31 -5.47 15.63
CA ASP A 141 4.78 -5.94 16.91
C ASP A 141 3.25 -6.06 16.94
N MET A 142 2.53 -5.45 15.99
CA MET A 142 1.08 -5.66 15.78
C MET A 142 0.79 -6.86 14.88
N ILE A 143 1.82 -7.49 14.32
CA ILE A 143 1.68 -8.61 13.40
C ILE A 143 2.27 -9.86 14.06
N ASP A 144 1.50 -10.93 14.08
CA ASP A 144 2.02 -12.25 14.38
C ASP A 144 2.77 -12.80 13.14
N ALA A 145 4.01 -12.35 12.93
CA ALA A 145 4.77 -12.68 11.71
C ALA A 145 5.01 -14.19 11.57
N VAL A 146 4.87 -14.70 10.34
CA VAL A 146 5.15 -16.10 10.04
C VAL A 146 6.55 -16.27 9.46
N GLU A 147 7.11 -17.48 9.57
CA GLU A 147 8.39 -17.78 8.95
C GLU A 147 8.26 -17.69 7.42
N LYS A 148 9.03 -16.76 6.83
CA LYS A 148 9.05 -16.57 5.37
C LYS A 148 9.99 -17.59 4.72
N PRO A 149 9.59 -18.21 3.59
CA PRO A 149 10.44 -19.09 2.82
C PRO A 149 11.78 -18.45 2.44
N GLY A 150 12.82 -19.26 2.25
CA GLY A 150 14.14 -18.78 1.82
C GLY A 150 14.15 -18.09 0.45
N SER A 151 13.11 -18.29 -0.38
CA SER A 151 12.91 -17.59 -1.66
C SER A 151 12.52 -16.12 -1.49
N CYS A 152 12.09 -15.71 -0.30
CA CYS A 152 11.63 -14.35 -0.04
C CYS A 152 12.79 -13.38 0.19
N ALA A 153 12.64 -12.16 -0.33
CA ALA A 153 13.58 -11.06 -0.09
C ALA A 153 13.75 -10.77 1.42
N PRO A 154 14.96 -10.43 1.89
CA PRO A 154 16.18 -10.22 1.11
C PRO A 154 17.00 -11.48 0.83
N ARG A 155 16.60 -12.66 1.34
CA ARG A 155 17.38 -13.91 1.18
C ARG A 155 17.21 -14.53 -0.20
N GLY A 156 16.05 -14.32 -0.83
CA GLY A 156 15.77 -14.74 -2.20
C GLY A 156 15.16 -13.61 -3.05
N PRO A 157 14.82 -13.90 -4.31
CA PRO A 157 14.43 -12.89 -5.28
C PRO A 157 12.94 -12.51 -5.24
N VAL A 158 12.11 -13.18 -4.43
CA VAL A 158 10.65 -13.02 -4.43
C VAL A 158 10.21 -11.95 -3.44
N ASP A 159 9.39 -10.99 -3.88
CA ASP A 159 8.73 -10.05 -2.96
C ASP A 159 7.61 -10.76 -2.20
N CYS A 160 7.84 -11.00 -0.91
CA CYS A 160 6.91 -11.65 0.01
C CYS A 160 6.36 -10.67 1.07
N ARG A 161 6.19 -9.40 0.73
CA ARG A 161 5.71 -8.39 1.70
C ARG A 161 4.35 -8.74 2.29
N TYR A 162 3.45 -9.34 1.51
CA TYR A 162 2.10 -9.72 1.94
C TYR A 162 2.00 -11.13 2.53
N TYR A 163 3.10 -11.86 2.66
CA TYR A 163 3.09 -13.27 3.07
C TYR A 163 2.44 -13.51 4.44
N ASP A 164 2.55 -12.54 5.35
CA ASP A 164 1.91 -12.59 6.68
C ASP A 164 0.37 -12.52 6.62
N PHE A 165 -0.17 -12.09 5.46
CA PHE A 165 -1.56 -11.75 5.18
C PHE A 165 -2.18 -12.63 4.07
N GLU A 166 -1.73 -13.87 3.91
CA GLU A 166 -2.25 -14.79 2.89
C GLU A 166 -3.26 -15.80 3.44
N GLY A 167 -4.13 -16.31 2.55
CA GLY A 167 -5.10 -17.36 2.88
C GLY A 167 -6.06 -16.96 4.00
N LYS A 168 -6.13 -17.77 5.07
CA LYS A 168 -6.99 -17.50 6.23
C LYS A 168 -6.53 -16.30 7.07
N ARG A 169 -5.32 -15.79 6.82
CA ARG A 169 -4.73 -14.63 7.48
C ARG A 169 -4.88 -13.36 6.64
N ALA A 170 -5.59 -13.42 5.52
CA ALA A 170 -5.89 -12.24 4.72
C ALA A 170 -6.82 -11.29 5.50
N PRO A 171 -6.54 -9.97 5.47
CA PRO A 171 -7.39 -9.00 6.13
C PRO A 171 -8.77 -8.96 5.48
N ARG A 172 -9.79 -8.88 6.32
CA ARG A 172 -11.17 -8.59 5.92
C ARG A 172 -11.46 -7.13 6.21
N TYR A 173 -12.18 -6.50 5.30
CA TYR A 173 -12.51 -5.08 5.36
C TYR A 173 -14.03 -4.94 5.42
N GLU A 174 -14.52 -4.37 6.50
CA GLU A 174 -15.95 -4.28 6.82
C GLU A 174 -16.33 -2.86 7.20
N GLN A 175 -17.64 -2.59 7.28
CA GLN A 175 -18.18 -1.29 7.68
C GLN A 175 -17.60 -0.11 6.88
N ILE A 176 -17.29 -0.35 5.60
CA ILE A 176 -16.70 0.65 4.71
C ILE A 176 -17.70 1.79 4.53
N ARG A 177 -17.28 3.00 4.88
CA ARG A 177 -18.02 4.24 4.67
C ARG A 177 -17.15 5.18 3.86
N VAL A 178 -17.76 5.78 2.86
CA VAL A 178 -17.12 6.76 1.98
C VAL A 178 -17.95 8.03 2.04
N THR A 179 -17.30 9.15 2.30
CA THR A 179 -17.94 10.47 2.33
C THR A 179 -17.66 11.22 1.03
N GLY A 180 -18.56 12.11 0.62
CA GLY A 180 -18.41 12.93 -0.60
C GLY A 180 -17.22 13.90 -0.61
N LYS A 181 -16.38 13.92 0.44
CA LYS A 181 -15.11 14.67 0.49
C LYS A 181 -13.89 13.77 0.27
N GLY A 182 -14.07 12.55 -0.26
CA GLY A 182 -12.97 11.61 -0.47
C GLY A 182 -12.38 11.06 0.83
N GLN A 183 -13.15 11.06 1.92
CA GLN A 183 -12.74 10.39 3.17
C GLN A 183 -13.37 9.01 3.24
N VAL A 184 -12.57 8.04 3.66
CA VAL A 184 -12.94 6.65 3.83
C VAL A 184 -12.72 6.24 5.28
N SER A 185 -13.63 5.44 5.81
CA SER A 185 -13.40 4.71 7.05
C SER A 185 -13.85 3.27 6.89
N PHE A 186 -13.16 2.34 7.53
CA PHE A 186 -13.53 0.92 7.56
C PHE A 186 -12.97 0.26 8.81
N THR A 187 -13.44 -0.95 9.08
CA THR A 187 -12.90 -1.84 10.10
C THR A 187 -12.13 -2.95 9.40
N ALA A 188 -10.87 -3.18 9.78
CA ALA A 188 -10.06 -4.29 9.29
C ALA A 188 -9.89 -5.35 10.37
N SER A 189 -10.10 -6.62 10.04
CA SER A 189 -9.84 -7.75 10.93
C SER A 189 -8.91 -8.76 10.25
N SER A 190 -8.00 -9.35 11.02
CA SER A 190 -7.15 -10.43 10.52
C SER A 190 -6.64 -11.27 11.68
N THR A 191 -6.53 -12.57 11.48
CA THR A 191 -5.84 -13.47 12.42
C THR A 191 -4.32 -13.25 12.44
N SER A 192 -3.79 -12.44 11.51
CA SER A 192 -2.41 -12.00 11.53
C SER A 192 -2.17 -10.83 12.50
N PHE A 193 -3.21 -10.17 12.98
CA PHE A 193 -3.07 -9.10 13.96
C PHE A 193 -2.85 -9.71 15.34
N ARG A 194 -1.77 -9.30 16.01
CA ARG A 194 -1.41 -9.79 17.34
C ARG A 194 -2.26 -9.08 18.39
N ASP A 195 -3.00 -9.86 19.19
CA ASP A 195 -3.81 -9.39 20.33
C ASP A 195 -4.81 -8.27 19.98
N ILE A 196 -5.25 -8.20 18.72
CA ILE A 196 -6.18 -7.18 18.21
C ILE A 196 -7.25 -7.87 17.38
N ASP A 197 -8.52 -7.72 17.79
CA ASP A 197 -9.65 -8.27 17.06
C ASP A 197 -9.94 -7.46 15.78
N PHE A 198 -9.92 -6.13 15.93
CA PHE A 198 -10.25 -5.20 14.85
C PHE A 198 -9.39 -3.93 14.91
N LEU A 199 -9.07 -3.41 13.73
CA LEU A 199 -8.49 -2.10 13.51
C LEU A 199 -9.56 -1.19 12.91
N ARG A 200 -9.81 -0.04 13.53
CA ARG A 200 -10.60 1.02 12.91
C ARG A 200 -9.66 1.89 12.10
N VAL A 201 -9.91 1.98 10.81
CA VAL A 201 -9.07 2.72 9.87
C VAL A 201 -9.88 3.88 9.29
N GLN A 202 -9.31 5.08 9.30
CA GLN A 202 -9.92 6.27 8.71
C GLN A 202 -8.88 7.09 7.94
N THR A 203 -9.26 7.56 6.75
CA THR A 203 -8.45 8.53 6.02
C THR A 203 -8.77 9.95 6.45
N ARG A 204 -7.76 10.80 6.40
CA ARG A 204 -7.88 12.26 6.38
C ARG A 204 -7.22 12.83 5.13
N ASN A 205 -7.50 14.10 4.86
CA ASN A 205 -6.92 14.86 3.75
C ASN A 205 -6.98 14.08 2.41
N HIS A 206 -8.20 13.72 2.00
CA HIS A 206 -8.45 13.00 0.73
C HIS A 206 -7.67 11.68 0.55
N GLY A 207 -7.36 10.97 1.64
CA GLY A 207 -6.58 9.73 1.58
C GLY A 207 -5.08 9.91 1.74
N ALA A 208 -4.61 11.13 1.98
CA ALA A 208 -3.19 11.39 2.19
C ALA A 208 -2.67 10.77 3.49
N VAL A 209 -3.51 10.74 4.53
CA VAL A 209 -3.17 10.26 5.88
C VAL A 209 -4.12 9.17 6.30
N TRP A 210 -3.58 8.05 6.77
CA TRP A 210 -4.36 6.95 7.35
C TRP A 210 -4.16 6.92 8.86
N GLN A 211 -5.25 7.04 9.60
CA GLN A 211 -5.31 6.85 11.02
C GLN A 211 -5.80 5.43 11.31
N VAL A 212 -5.14 4.75 12.24
CA VAL A 212 -5.46 3.37 12.62
C VAL A 212 -5.56 3.27 14.13
N ASP A 213 -6.74 2.93 14.63
CA ASP A 213 -6.99 2.71 16.05
C ASP A 213 -7.23 1.21 16.30
N SER A 214 -6.56 0.63 17.31
CA SER A 214 -6.81 -0.77 17.71
C SER A 214 -7.95 -0.85 18.71
N THR A 215 -8.92 -1.74 18.46
CA THR A 215 -9.93 -2.09 19.45
C THR A 215 -9.65 -3.52 19.93
N GLY A 216 -9.24 -3.65 21.20
CA GLY A 216 -9.18 -4.92 21.92
C GLY A 216 -10.27 -4.96 22.99
N SER A 217 -10.75 -6.16 23.28
CA SER A 217 -11.89 -6.62 24.13
C SER A 217 -12.20 -5.91 25.48
N GLU A 218 -12.24 -4.57 25.55
CA GLU A 218 -13.03 -3.82 26.53
C GLU A 218 -13.65 -2.57 25.87
N PRO A 219 -14.98 -2.39 25.93
CA PRO A 219 -15.65 -1.18 25.47
C PRO A 219 -15.46 -0.07 26.51
N GLY A 220 -14.22 0.40 26.65
CA GLY A 220 -13.89 1.63 27.35
C GLY A 220 -13.53 2.68 26.31
N GLU A 221 -14.43 3.64 26.09
CA GLU A 221 -14.19 4.85 25.30
C GLU A 221 -12.82 5.47 25.67
N ARG A 222 -11.80 5.24 24.85
CA ARG A 222 -10.59 6.08 24.84
C ARG A 222 -10.41 6.62 23.45
N GLU A 223 -11.18 7.66 23.18
CA GLU A 223 -11.13 8.42 21.94
C GLU A 223 -9.79 9.15 21.87
N TRP A 224 -8.88 8.66 21.03
CA TRP A 224 -7.70 9.43 20.66
C TRP A 224 -8.14 10.74 20.02
N LYS A 225 -7.75 11.88 20.59
CA LYS A 225 -7.99 13.20 20.00
C LYS A 225 -6.80 13.57 19.10
N PRO A 226 -6.96 13.58 17.75
CA PRO A 226 -5.90 13.90 16.81
C PRO A 226 -5.21 15.25 17.05
N GLY A 227 -5.90 16.18 17.73
CA GLY A 227 -5.42 17.54 18.01
C GLY A 227 -4.07 17.62 18.72
N SER A 228 -3.70 16.60 19.51
CA SER A 228 -2.43 16.60 20.25
C SER A 228 -1.20 16.53 19.33
N LEU A 229 -1.26 15.79 18.21
CA LEU A 229 -0.17 15.75 17.22
C LEU A 229 -0.05 17.06 16.44
N HIS A 230 -1.15 17.75 16.18
CA HIS A 230 -1.12 19.05 15.50
C HIS A 230 -0.50 20.17 16.36
N SER A 231 -0.31 19.95 17.67
CA SER A 231 0.37 20.90 18.55
C SER A 231 1.90 20.87 18.43
N LEU A 232 2.46 19.84 17.79
CA LEU A 232 3.90 19.68 17.59
C LEU A 232 4.41 20.68 16.56
N SER A 233 5.38 21.49 16.97
CA SER A 233 6.06 22.44 16.10
C SER A 233 7.37 21.84 15.58
N ILE A 234 7.63 21.97 14.28
CA ILE A 234 8.93 21.74 13.69
C ILE A 234 9.62 23.08 13.50
N PRO A 235 10.83 23.29 14.02
CA PRO A 235 11.60 24.51 13.77
C PRO A 235 11.82 24.71 12.26
N GLU A 236 11.60 25.94 11.78
CA GLU A 236 12.00 26.30 10.42
C GLU A 236 13.53 26.35 10.27
N ALA A 237 14.03 25.92 9.12
CA ALA A 237 15.44 26.09 8.77
C ALA A 237 15.62 27.51 8.20
N GLY A 238 16.20 28.43 8.99
CA GLY A 238 16.53 29.81 8.59
C GLY A 238 16.00 30.87 9.56
N ASP A 239 16.34 32.15 9.31
CA ASP A 239 16.01 33.33 10.15
C ASP A 239 14.53 33.76 10.15
N ARG A 240 13.59 32.88 9.78
CA ARG A 240 12.16 33.20 9.84
C ARG A 240 11.51 32.60 11.09
N PRO A 241 10.82 33.41 11.91
CA PRO A 241 10.05 32.92 13.04
C PRO A 241 8.74 32.31 12.52
N GLY A 242 8.80 31.08 12.04
CA GLY A 242 7.64 30.26 11.68
C GLY A 242 7.74 28.89 12.36
N ASN A 243 6.79 28.58 13.24
CA ASN A 243 6.62 27.21 13.75
C ASN A 243 5.59 26.50 12.85
N THR A 244 6.07 25.69 11.91
CA THR A 244 5.19 24.85 11.08
C THR A 244 4.77 23.63 11.91
N ARG A 245 3.48 23.27 11.89
CA ARG A 245 2.98 22.10 12.61
C ARG A 245 3.49 20.82 11.94
N LEU A 246 3.83 19.80 12.74
CA LEU A 246 4.38 18.53 12.26
C LEU A 246 3.51 17.88 11.18
N MET A 247 2.20 17.83 11.42
CA MET A 247 1.25 17.22 10.49
C MET A 247 1.17 18.00 9.18
N ASP A 248 1.03 19.33 9.28
CA ASP A 248 0.97 20.21 8.11
C ASP A 248 2.27 20.10 7.28
N TRP A 249 3.42 19.97 7.96
CA TRP A 249 4.69 19.74 7.31
C TRP A 249 4.73 18.38 6.60
N PHE A 250 4.36 17.29 7.26
CA PHE A 250 4.32 15.96 6.64
C PHE A 250 3.42 15.93 5.42
N GLU A 251 2.24 16.52 5.50
CA GLU A 251 1.30 16.63 4.39
C GLU A 251 1.86 17.46 3.22
N SER A 252 2.76 18.41 3.49
CA SER A 252 3.44 19.20 2.45
C SER A 252 4.63 18.51 1.80
N VAL A 253 5.29 17.56 2.48
CA VAL A 253 6.54 16.96 2.02
C VAL A 253 6.43 15.52 1.55
N LEU A 254 5.43 14.77 2.03
CA LEU A 254 5.23 13.36 1.70
C LEU A 254 4.26 13.20 0.53
N PRO A 255 4.38 12.14 -0.28
CA PRO A 255 3.35 11.79 -1.25
C PRO A 255 2.03 11.41 -0.55
N PRO A 256 0.87 11.60 -1.19
CA PRO A 256 -0.41 11.11 -0.67
C PRO A 256 -0.38 9.61 -0.35
N GLY A 257 -1.01 9.21 0.76
CA GLY A 257 -1.13 7.82 1.19
C GLY A 257 0.15 7.27 1.81
N SER A 258 1.16 8.12 2.05
CA SER A 258 2.48 7.67 2.50
C SER A 258 2.65 7.71 4.00
N MET A 259 1.68 8.27 4.74
CA MET A 259 1.73 8.40 6.19
C MET A 259 0.64 7.57 6.88
N VAL A 260 1.04 6.81 7.89
CA VAL A 260 0.14 6.04 8.76
C VAL A 260 0.45 6.40 10.22
N ILE A 261 -0.60 6.73 10.97
CA ILE A 261 -0.51 7.10 12.39
C ILE A 261 -1.21 6.04 13.22
N TRP A 262 -0.53 5.54 14.26
CA TRP A 262 -1.10 4.61 15.23
C TRP A 262 -0.94 5.20 16.64
N PRO A 263 -2.05 5.42 17.38
CA PRO A 263 -1.98 5.85 18.77
C PRO A 263 -1.65 4.68 19.72
N ASP A 264 -1.21 5.05 20.93
CA ASP A 264 -1.05 4.18 22.10
C ASP A 264 -0.09 2.99 21.97
N ARG A 265 1.17 3.28 21.61
CA ARG A 265 2.24 2.30 21.42
C ARG A 265 3.16 2.21 22.64
N SER A 266 2.63 1.91 23.83
CA SER A 266 3.40 1.91 25.10
C SER A 266 4.80 1.28 24.96
N VAL A 267 4.90 0.12 24.29
CA VAL A 267 6.17 -0.62 24.10
C VAL A 267 7.33 0.23 23.54
N ALA A 268 7.08 1.25 22.72
CA ALA A 268 8.14 2.06 22.11
C ALA A 268 8.58 3.26 22.95
N CYS A 269 7.78 3.67 23.93
CA CYS A 269 8.06 4.81 24.82
C CYS A 269 7.97 4.43 26.29
N GLU A 270 8.32 3.18 26.62
CA GLU A 270 8.31 2.64 27.98
C GLU A 270 6.92 2.78 28.62
N ASP A 271 6.82 3.37 29.81
CA ASP A 271 5.55 3.54 30.52
C ASP A 271 4.72 4.74 30.03
N ARG A 272 5.18 5.44 28.97
CA ARG A 272 4.50 6.62 28.43
C ARG A 272 3.63 6.27 27.24
N ARG A 273 2.44 6.89 27.17
CA ARG A 273 1.62 6.86 25.95
C ARG A 273 2.44 7.46 24.80
N CYS A 274 2.39 6.83 23.64
CA CYS A 274 3.00 7.39 22.45
C CYS A 274 2.24 7.05 21.18
N ALA A 275 2.38 7.91 20.18
CA ALA A 275 1.92 7.64 18.83
C ALA A 275 3.13 7.25 17.97
N GLY A 276 2.97 6.20 17.18
CA GLY A 276 3.90 5.89 16.10
C GLY A 276 3.43 6.54 14.81
N ILE A 277 4.36 7.08 14.03
CA ILE A 277 4.09 7.64 12.69
C ILE A 277 5.01 6.93 11.71
N ARG A 278 4.48 6.10 10.81
CA ARG A 278 5.22 5.66 9.63
C ARG A 278 5.04 6.64 8.52
N PHE A 279 6.11 6.87 7.78
CA PHE A 279 6.05 7.60 6.53
C PHE A 279 6.95 6.97 5.47
N ASN A 280 6.63 7.21 4.20
CA ASN A 280 7.50 6.99 3.06
C ASN A 280 7.60 8.27 2.24
N ASP A 281 8.75 8.53 1.63
CA ASP A 281 8.90 9.63 0.69
C ASP A 281 8.79 9.17 -0.77
N ARG A 282 8.98 10.10 -1.71
CA ARG A 282 8.85 9.85 -3.15
C ARG A 282 10.00 9.00 -3.73
N GLU A 283 11.11 8.90 -3.02
CA GLU A 283 12.31 8.19 -3.46
C GLU A 283 12.33 6.74 -2.93
N GLY A 284 11.28 6.33 -2.22
CA GLY A 284 11.20 5.01 -1.60
C GLY A 284 11.95 4.91 -0.28
N ASN A 285 12.41 6.01 0.30
CA ASN A 285 12.88 6.01 1.68
C ASN A 285 11.68 5.89 2.62
N SER A 286 11.91 5.34 3.81
CA SER A 286 10.86 5.13 4.81
C SER A 286 11.34 5.53 6.19
N GLY A 287 10.41 5.82 7.10
CA GLY A 287 10.77 6.06 8.47
C GLY A 287 9.64 5.80 9.43
N THR A 288 10.01 5.67 10.71
CA THR A 288 9.09 5.54 11.83
C THR A 288 9.49 6.57 12.88
N LEU A 289 8.56 7.40 13.32
CA LEU A 289 8.72 8.26 14.50
C LEU A 289 7.90 7.71 15.64
N TYR A 290 8.38 7.91 16.86
CA TYR A 290 7.64 7.73 18.09
C TYR A 290 7.53 9.08 18.79
N ILE A 291 6.30 9.44 19.11
CA ILE A 291 5.93 10.71 19.71
C ILE A 291 5.29 10.43 21.06
N THR A 292 5.91 10.90 22.14
CA THR A 292 5.31 10.79 23.47
C THR A 292 4.12 11.72 23.60
N MET A 293 3.07 11.21 24.23
CA MET A 293 1.84 11.93 24.50
C MET A 293 1.69 12.10 26.02
N PRO A 294 1.30 13.28 26.48
CA PRO A 294 1.05 13.51 27.90
C PRO A 294 -0.20 12.72 28.37
N PRO A 295 -0.26 12.35 29.66
CA PRO A 295 -1.47 11.77 30.25
C PRO A 295 -2.62 12.77 30.21
N GLU A 296 -3.85 12.28 30.01
CA GLU A 296 -5.07 13.11 29.83
C GLU A 296 -5.45 13.97 31.05
N THR A 297 -4.84 13.72 32.21
CA THR A 297 -5.21 14.31 33.51
C THR A 297 -4.57 15.67 33.81
N GLU A 298 -3.64 16.15 32.99
CA GLU A 298 -2.91 17.39 33.27
C GLU A 298 -3.39 18.57 32.41
N ASN A 299 -4.03 19.52 33.10
CA ASN A 299 -4.77 20.66 32.55
C ASN A 299 -3.87 21.84 32.11
N GLY A 300 -2.63 21.61 31.68
CA GLY A 300 -1.68 22.67 31.34
C GLY A 300 -0.82 22.32 30.14
N THR A 301 -0.90 23.11 29.06
CA THR A 301 -0.01 23.15 27.87
C THR A 301 0.71 21.85 27.49
N ASN A 302 -0.01 20.74 27.55
CA ASN A 302 0.54 19.41 27.43
C ASN A 302 0.65 19.04 25.96
N ARG A 303 1.79 19.40 25.36
CA ARG A 303 2.09 19.14 23.96
C ARG A 303 2.78 17.80 23.84
N ALA A 304 2.40 17.05 22.80
CA ALA A 304 3.16 15.89 22.39
C ALA A 304 4.64 16.28 22.14
N SER A 305 5.57 15.33 22.25
CA SER A 305 7.00 15.59 22.03
C SER A 305 7.68 14.47 21.26
N PHE A 306 8.74 14.80 20.53
CA PHE A 306 9.57 13.80 19.88
C PHE A 306 10.22 12.89 20.93
N HIS A 307 10.15 11.58 20.73
CA HIS A 307 10.83 10.61 21.57
C HIS A 307 12.00 9.97 20.84
N SER A 308 11.71 9.29 19.73
CA SER A 308 12.71 8.60 18.94
C SER A 308 12.22 8.40 17.51
N GLY A 309 13.12 8.02 16.61
CA GLY A 309 12.73 7.61 15.28
C GLY A 309 13.84 6.89 14.53
N ARG A 310 13.45 6.25 13.43
CA ARG A 310 14.37 5.61 12.48
C ARG A 310 14.00 6.03 11.07
N PHE A 311 15.02 6.30 10.27
CA PHE A 311 14.91 6.60 8.85
C PHE A 311 15.72 5.57 8.06
N ILE A 312 15.12 5.01 7.03
CA ILE A 312 15.75 4.03 6.13
C ILE A 312 15.87 4.69 4.77
N ALA A 313 17.10 4.97 4.37
CA ALA A 313 17.43 5.49 3.05
C ALA A 313 18.51 4.61 2.40
N ASN A 314 18.34 4.31 1.11
CA ASN A 314 19.25 3.44 0.36
C ASN A 314 19.55 2.12 1.07
N GLY A 315 18.52 1.52 1.68
CA GLY A 315 18.62 0.26 2.44
C GLY A 315 19.36 0.35 3.79
N ARG A 316 19.81 1.53 4.21
CA ARG A 316 20.51 1.74 5.48
C ARG A 316 19.60 2.42 6.50
N SER A 317 19.45 1.79 7.66
CA SER A 317 18.75 2.38 8.81
C SER A 317 19.65 3.39 9.52
N GLN A 318 19.10 4.56 9.79
CA GLN A 318 19.71 5.64 10.56
C GLN A 318 18.76 6.04 11.68
N THR A 319 19.30 6.42 12.84
CA THR A 319 18.50 6.99 13.93
C THR A 319 18.08 8.42 13.57
N ILE A 320 16.88 8.80 13.99
CA ILE A 320 16.40 10.17 13.97
C ILE A 320 16.50 10.70 15.39
N GLU A 321 17.24 11.79 15.57
CA GLU A 321 17.49 12.37 16.91
C GLU A 321 16.52 13.50 17.25
N SER A 322 15.92 14.13 16.23
CA SER A 322 14.95 15.22 16.39
C SER A 322 14.14 15.46 15.12
N PHE A 323 13.09 16.29 15.19
CA PHE A 323 12.39 16.74 13.97
C PHE A 323 13.29 17.54 13.02
N THR A 324 14.27 18.29 13.55
CA THR A 324 15.25 19.02 12.75
C THR A 324 16.15 18.05 11.99
N ASP A 325 16.60 16.98 12.64
CA ASP A 325 17.37 15.92 12.01
C ASP A 325 16.56 15.20 10.93
N LEU A 326 15.30 14.84 11.22
CA LEU A 326 14.39 14.28 10.22
C LEU A 326 14.24 15.18 9.00
N ARG A 327 14.03 16.49 9.21
CA ARG A 327 13.90 17.46 8.12
C ARG A 327 15.16 17.51 7.26
N LYS A 328 16.36 17.49 7.87
CA LYS A 328 17.62 17.43 7.12
C LYS A 328 17.69 16.15 6.28
N LYS A 329 17.37 14.99 6.87
CA LYS A 329 17.38 13.70 6.16
C LYS A 329 16.42 13.65 4.97
N LEU A 330 15.23 14.25 5.11
CA LEU A 330 14.24 14.33 4.01
C LEU A 330 14.53 15.44 2.99
N ALA A 331 15.33 16.46 3.35
CA ALA A 331 15.70 17.54 2.44
C ALA A 331 16.94 17.21 1.60
N VAL A 332 17.91 16.49 2.17
CA VAL A 332 19.18 16.13 1.51
C VAL A 332 18.98 15.21 0.30
N ASN A 333 17.84 14.51 0.22
CA ASN A 333 17.57 13.60 -0.89
C ASN A 333 16.68 14.20 -2.00
N ARG A 334 16.22 15.46 -1.86
CA ARG A 334 15.51 16.16 -2.94
C ARG A 334 16.50 16.59 -4.03
N PRO A 335 16.28 16.26 -5.32
CA PRO A 335 17.14 16.73 -6.42
C PRO A 335 17.13 18.24 -6.60
#